data_AF-A0A1P8WQN0-F1
#
_entry.id   AF-A0A1P8WQN0-F1
#
_cell.length_a   1.000
_cell.length_b   1.000
_cell.length_c   1.000
_cell.angle_alpha   90.00
_cell.angle_beta   90.00
_cell.angle_gamma   90.00
#
_symmetry.space_group_name_H-M   'P 1'
#
loop_
_entity.id
_entity.type
_entity.pdbx_description
1 polymer ?
#
loop_
_entity_poly.entity_id
_entity_poly.type
_entity_poly.pdbx_seq_one_letter_code
_entity_poly.pdbx_strand_id
1 'polypeptide(L)'
;MIDLKKESAITLAEVPSHIPRRKGRKVHYSTVYRWVTKGARGRRLESLLVGGVRYTTVEALGRFLNAHTAGKADPANVDETSAAIEDALNEAGV
;
A
#
# COMPACT_ATOMS: atom_id res chain seq x y z
N MET A 1 0.52 -12.50 -2.70
CA MET A 1 1.65 -13.31 -2.23
C MET A 1 2.92 -12.75 -2.83
N ILE A 2 4.04 -12.70 -2.09
CA ILE A 2 5.29 -12.10 -2.54
C ILE A 2 6.00 -12.97 -3.60
N ASP A 3 6.43 -12.35 -4.70
CA ASP A 3 7.32 -12.94 -5.72
C ASP A 3 8.70 -12.28 -5.69
N LEU A 4 9.69 -12.95 -5.09
CA LEU A 4 11.06 -12.44 -4.94
C LEU A 4 11.80 -12.19 -6.27
N LYS A 5 11.33 -12.74 -7.40
CA LYS A 5 11.97 -12.50 -8.71
C LYS A 5 11.51 -11.20 -9.37
N LYS A 6 10.36 -10.68 -8.97
CA LYS A 6 9.71 -9.52 -9.59
C LYS A 6 9.57 -8.33 -8.64
N GLU A 7 9.60 -8.58 -7.34
CA GLU A 7 9.36 -7.59 -6.31
C GLU A 7 10.65 -7.18 -5.59
N SER A 8 10.68 -5.93 -5.12
CA SER A 8 11.85 -5.34 -4.45
C SER A 8 11.79 -5.62 -2.95
N ALA A 9 12.59 -6.58 -2.48
CA ALA A 9 12.65 -6.95 -1.06
C ALA A 9 13.35 -5.90 -0.19
N ILE A 10 12.74 -5.55 0.93
CA ILE A 10 13.24 -4.62 1.94
C ILE A 10 13.01 -5.20 3.35
N THR A 11 13.89 -4.88 4.29
CA THR A 11 13.72 -5.23 5.70
C THR A 11 12.58 -4.44 6.34
N LEU A 12 12.01 -4.94 7.43
CA LEU A 12 11.00 -4.18 8.18
C LEU A 12 11.53 -2.84 8.75
N ALA A 13 12.85 -2.73 8.96
CA ALA A 13 13.48 -1.50 9.44
C ALA A 13 13.56 -0.41 8.36
N GLU A 14 13.61 -0.81 7.08
CA GLU A 14 13.67 0.12 5.94
C GLU A 14 12.29 0.66 5.57
N VAL A 15 11.22 -0.09 5.84
CA VAL A 15 9.82 0.29 5.51
C VAL A 15 9.47 1.76 5.82
N PRO A 16 9.80 2.33 7.00
CA PRO A 16 9.48 3.73 7.30
C PRO A 16 10.13 4.77 6.37
N SER A 17 11.15 4.40 5.61
CA SER A 17 11.79 5.24 4.60
C SER A 17 11.12 5.14 3.23
N HIS A 18 10.36 4.08 2.96
CA HIS A 18 9.64 3.85 1.70
C HIS A 18 8.19 4.34 1.71
N ILE A 19 7.74 5.00 2.79
CA ILE A 19 6.37 5.48 2.93
C ILE A 19 6.32 6.95 3.32
N PRO A 20 5.20 7.64 3.01
CA PRO A 20 5.02 9.03 3.40
C PRO A 20 5.13 9.24 4.91
N ARG A 21 5.63 10.44 5.28
CA ARG A 21 5.73 10.87 6.67
C ARG A 21 4.41 11.46 7.15
N ARG A 22 4.01 11.14 8.38
CA ARG A 22 2.85 11.75 9.03
C ARG A 22 3.33 12.93 9.87
N LYS A 23 2.97 14.16 9.47
CA LYS A 23 3.39 15.40 10.15
C LYS A 23 4.93 15.47 10.32
N GLY A 24 5.67 15.18 9.25
CA GLY A 24 7.14 15.17 9.23
C GLY A 24 7.80 13.96 9.91
N ARG A 25 7.05 13.14 10.65
CA ARG A 25 7.59 11.97 11.37
C ARG A 25 7.43 10.68 10.57
N LYS A 26 8.46 9.84 10.61
CA LYS A 26 8.40 8.46 10.08
C LYS A 26 7.45 7.61 10.92
N VAL A 27 6.88 6.58 10.32
CA VAL A 27 6.16 5.54 11.06
C VAL A 27 7.16 4.78 11.96
N HIS A 28 6.76 4.48 13.19
CA HIS A 28 7.63 3.75 14.11
C HIS A 28 7.79 2.28 13.69
N TYR A 29 8.97 1.71 13.88
CA TYR A 29 9.27 0.31 13.56
C TYR A 29 8.25 -0.67 14.17
N SER A 30 7.87 -0.49 15.44
CA SER A 30 6.87 -1.35 16.10
C SER A 30 5.50 -1.34 15.41
N THR A 31 5.15 -0.26 14.70
CA THR A 31 3.91 -0.21 13.91
C THR A 31 4.02 -1.10 12.67
N VAL A 32 5.16 -1.06 11.98
CA VAL A 32 5.45 -1.96 10.85
C VAL A 32 5.48 -3.42 11.32
N TYR A 33 6.16 -3.70 12.44
CA TYR A 33 6.19 -5.03 13.04
C TYR A 33 4.77 -5.53 13.38
N ARG A 34 3.91 -4.65 13.91
CA ARG A 34 2.50 -4.98 14.18
C ARG A 34 1.73 -5.30 12.90
N TRP A 35 1.91 -4.55 11.80
CA TRP A 35 1.27 -4.83 10.52
C TRP A 35 1.52 -6.24 10.02
N VAL A 36 2.72 -6.76 10.28
CA VAL A 36 3.10 -8.10 9.86
C VAL A 36 2.62 -9.19 10.83
N THR A 37 2.71 -8.94 12.14
CA THR A 37 2.47 -9.95 13.19
C THR A 37 1.04 -10.01 13.72
N LYS A 38 0.30 -8.92 13.68
CA LYS A 38 -1.10 -8.85 14.11
C LYS A 38 -2.01 -8.33 13.00
N GLY A 39 -1.45 -7.52 12.10
CA GLY A 39 -2.22 -6.81 11.10
C GLY A 39 -2.71 -5.45 11.57
N ALA A 40 -3.42 -4.78 10.68
CA ALA A 40 -4.20 -3.61 10.95
C ALA A 40 -5.53 -3.72 10.19
N ARG A 41 -6.65 -3.46 10.89
CA ARG A 41 -8.00 -3.47 10.30
C ARG A 41 -8.31 -4.75 9.51
N GLY A 42 -8.06 -5.91 10.13
CA GLY A 42 -8.38 -7.23 9.54
C GLY A 42 -7.42 -7.72 8.46
N ARG A 43 -6.35 -6.99 8.14
CA ARG A 43 -5.37 -7.37 7.11
C ARG A 43 -3.96 -7.37 7.65
N ARG A 44 -3.09 -8.18 7.05
CA ARG A 44 -1.69 -8.33 7.46
C ARG A 44 -0.77 -7.98 6.30
N LEU A 45 0.33 -7.30 6.60
CA LEU A 45 1.37 -7.02 5.62
C LEU A 45 2.08 -8.35 5.29
N GLU A 46 2.17 -8.65 3.99
CA GLU A 46 2.88 -9.84 3.50
C GLU A 46 4.35 -9.75 3.89
N SER A 47 4.93 -10.88 4.31
CA SER A 47 6.33 -10.91 4.70
C SER A 47 6.90 -12.32 4.59
N LEU A 48 8.22 -12.39 4.56
CA LEU A 48 8.98 -13.63 4.52
C LEU A 48 10.14 -13.56 5.52
N LEU A 49 10.53 -14.73 6.04
CA LEU A 49 11.66 -14.87 6.95
C LEU A 49 12.83 -15.52 6.21
N VAL A 50 13.95 -14.81 6.12
CA VAL A 50 15.18 -15.29 5.45
C VAL A 50 16.34 -15.09 6.42
N GLY A 51 17.01 -16.17 6.80
CA GLY A 51 18.14 -16.12 7.73
C GLY A 51 17.81 -15.49 9.08
N GLY A 52 16.57 -15.63 9.57
CA GLY A 52 16.12 -15.03 10.83
C GLY A 52 15.74 -13.54 10.73
N VAL A 53 15.95 -12.90 9.59
CA VAL A 53 15.53 -11.52 9.33
C VAL A 53 14.22 -11.52 8.55
N ARG A 54 13.32 -10.61 8.92
CA ARG A 54 12.01 -10.48 8.27
C ARG A 54 12.03 -9.40 7.20
N TYR A 55 11.57 -9.77 6.01
CA TYR A 55 11.48 -8.92 4.84
C TYR A 55 10.02 -8.77 4.40
N THR A 56 9.74 -7.65 3.75
CA THR A 56 8.56 -7.38 2.94
C THR A 56 9.04 -6.90 1.58
N THR A 57 8.13 -6.61 0.67
CA THR A 57 8.45 -5.92 -0.59
C THR A 57 7.78 -4.56 -0.66
N VAL A 58 8.30 -3.68 -1.51
CA VAL A 58 7.68 -2.36 -1.78
C VAL A 58 6.29 -2.55 -2.40
N GLU A 59 6.13 -3.55 -3.24
CA GLU A 59 4.90 -3.91 -3.92
C GLU A 59 3.86 -4.46 -2.92
N ALA A 60 4.26 -5.34 -2.00
CA ALA A 60 3.40 -5.81 -0.91
C ALA A 60 2.94 -4.66 -0.01
N LEU A 61 3.81 -3.68 0.24
CA LEU A 61 3.47 -2.49 1.00
C LEU A 61 2.42 -1.65 0.26
N GLY A 62 2.58 -1.47 -1.06
CA GLY A 62 1.59 -0.84 -1.92
C GLY A 62 0.23 -1.53 -1.82
N ARG A 63 0.18 -2.86 -1.97
CA ARG A 63 -1.06 -3.66 -1.81
C ARG A 63 -1.70 -3.47 -0.44
N PHE A 64 -0.90 -3.55 0.63
CA PHE A 64 -1.37 -3.41 2.01
C PHE A 64 -1.95 -2.02 2.29
N LEU A 65 -1.28 -0.96 1.82
CA LEU A 65 -1.70 0.42 2.02
C LEU A 65 -2.89 0.80 1.13
N ASN A 66 -2.88 0.43 -0.16
CA ASN A 66 -3.95 0.76 -1.10
C ASN A 66 -5.26 0.03 -0.80
N ALA A 67 -5.18 -1.15 -0.19
CA ALA A 67 -6.37 -1.84 0.30
C ALA A 67 -7.13 -0.98 1.33
N HIS A 68 -6.50 0.00 2.00
CA HIS A 68 -7.22 0.95 2.87
C HIS A 68 -8.06 1.97 2.09
N THR A 69 -7.74 2.23 0.82
CA THR A 69 -8.45 3.19 -0.03
C THR A 69 -9.65 2.54 -0.74
N ALA A 70 -9.54 1.26 -1.11
CA ALA A 70 -10.59 0.51 -1.82
C ALA A 70 -11.87 0.27 -1.00
N GLY A 71 -11.92 0.66 0.28
CA GLY A 71 -13.19 0.76 1.03
C GLY A 71 -14.10 1.90 0.56
N LYS A 72 -13.69 2.68 -0.45
CA LYS A 72 -14.49 3.74 -1.09
C LYS A 72 -14.43 3.80 -2.62
N ALA A 73 -13.58 3.01 -3.28
CA ALA A 73 -13.51 2.97 -4.73
C ALA A 73 -13.46 1.52 -5.18
N ASP A 74 -14.56 1.06 -5.74
CA ASP A 74 -14.69 -0.21 -6.43
C ASP A 74 -13.89 -0.10 -7.75
N PRO A 75 -12.86 -0.92 -8.02
CA PRO A 75 -12.08 -0.83 -9.24
C PRO A 75 -12.90 -1.18 -10.51
N ALA A 76 -14.12 -1.68 -10.36
CA ALA A 76 -15.08 -1.81 -11.45
C ALA A 76 -15.72 -0.46 -11.86
N ASN A 77 -15.51 0.62 -11.10
CA ASN A 77 -16.18 1.91 -11.29
C ASN A 77 -15.21 3.07 -11.68
N VAL A 78 -13.91 2.79 -11.84
CA VAL A 78 -12.94 3.82 -12.27
C VAL A 78 -13.12 4.23 -13.73
N ASP A 79 -13.65 3.37 -14.59
CA ASP A 79 -13.99 3.74 -15.98
C ASP A 79 -15.23 4.63 -16.05
N GLU A 80 -16.27 4.32 -15.27
CA GLU A 80 -17.49 5.15 -15.18
C GLU A 80 -17.20 6.55 -14.63
N THR A 81 -16.34 6.63 -13.61
CA THR A 81 -16.01 7.92 -13.00
C THR A 81 -15.14 8.78 -13.93
N SER A 82 -14.22 8.17 -14.68
CA SER A 82 -13.35 8.90 -15.62
C SER A 82 -14.15 9.44 -16.82
N ALA A 83 -15.05 8.64 -17.37
CA ALA A 83 -15.94 9.06 -18.46
C ALA A 83 -16.90 10.17 -18.03
N ALA A 84 -17.49 10.07 -16.83
CA ALA A 84 -18.37 11.11 -16.30
C ALA A 84 -17.64 12.45 -16.02
N ILE A 85 -16.34 12.40 -15.68
CA ILE A 85 -15.52 13.60 -15.51
C ILE A 85 -15.20 14.23 -16.87
N GLU A 86 -14.87 13.42 -17.89
CA GLU A 86 -14.61 13.91 -19.25
C GLU A 86 -15.85 14.54 -19.90
N ASP A 87 -17.03 13.93 -19.74
CA ASP A 87 -18.29 14.47 -20.26
C ASP A 87 -18.66 15.81 -19.58
N ALA A 88 -18.48 15.91 -18.26
CA ALA A 88 -18.74 17.15 -17.53
C ALA A 88 -17.77 18.29 -17.91
N LEU A 89 -16.52 17.97 -18.25
CA LEU A 89 -15.53 18.95 -18.72
C LEU A 89 -15.87 19.44 -20.14
N ASN A 90 -16.30 18.53 -21.01
CA ASN A 90 -16.74 18.87 -22.37
C ASN A 90 -18.00 19.74 -22.38
N GLU A 91 -18.97 19.48 -21.49
CA GLU A 91 -20.15 20.35 -21.33
C GLU A 91 -19.80 21.73 -20.77
N ALA A 92 -18.76 21.82 -19.93
CA ALA A 92 -18.29 23.09 -19.36
C ALA A 92 -17.41 23.90 -20.34
N GLY A 93 -16.95 23.30 -21.44
CA GLY A 93 -16.19 23.98 -22.50
C GLY A 93 -14.81 24.51 -22.08
N VAL A 94 -14.11 23.80 -21.18
CA VAL A 94 -12.73 24.11 -20.75
C VAL A 94 -11.77 23.03 -21.24
#